data_AF-A0A455UI12-F1
#
_entry.id   AF-A0A455UI12-F1
#
_cell.length_a   1.000
_cell.length_b   1.000
_cell.length_c   1.000
_cell.angle_alpha   90.00
_cell.angle_beta   90.00
_cell.angle_gamma   90.00
#
_symmetry.space_group_name_H-M   'P 1'
#
loop_
_entity.id
_entity.type
_entity.pdbx_description
1 polymer ?
#
loop_
_entity_poly.entity_id
_entity_poly.type
_entity_poly.pdbx_seq_one_letter_code
_entity_poly.pdbx_strand_id
1 'polypeptide(L)'
;MEFDDMLNPVQGNGVYADDLPFFGGQMIWKANPNIVEKLREVNALMAHIPIKHSYMHCWRHKTPVIYRATAQWFVGMDIKGKMAKRCVKALWKASKPPRLRPLGAGPPAQHDRQPPRLVYLAPA
;
A
#
# COMPACT_ATOMS: atom_id res chain seq x y z
N MET A 1 -23.64 -11.30 11.37
CA MET A 1 -22.22 -11.51 11.67
C MET A 1 -21.86 -10.35 12.55
N GLU A 2 -21.90 -10.62 13.84
CA GLU A 2 -21.62 -9.64 14.87
C GLU A 2 -20.11 -9.39 14.92
N PHE A 3 -19.71 -8.26 15.50
CA PHE A 3 -18.30 -7.92 15.63
C PHE A 3 -17.52 -9.00 16.41
N ASP A 4 -18.18 -9.65 17.35
CA ASP A 4 -17.61 -10.69 18.22
C ASP A 4 -17.47 -12.06 17.52
N ASP A 5 -18.08 -12.26 16.35
CA ASP A 5 -17.93 -13.50 15.55
C ASP A 5 -16.55 -13.55 14.84
N MET A 6 -15.81 -12.44 14.82
CA MET A 6 -14.58 -12.29 14.07
C MET A 6 -13.35 -12.51 14.94
N LEU A 7 -12.65 -13.62 14.73
CA LEU A 7 -11.45 -13.97 15.49
C LEU A 7 -10.33 -12.94 15.27
N ASN A 8 -9.93 -12.24 16.34
CA ASN A 8 -8.85 -11.26 16.31
C ASN A 8 -7.82 -11.53 17.42
N PRO A 9 -6.86 -12.43 17.17
CA PRO A 9 -5.91 -12.85 18.20
C PRO A 9 -4.85 -11.79 18.52
N VAL A 10 -4.75 -10.71 17.74
CA VAL A 10 -3.73 -9.66 17.89
C VAL A 10 -4.37 -8.33 18.28
N GLN A 11 -3.91 -7.77 19.39
CA GLN A 11 -4.34 -6.49 19.94
C GLN A 11 -3.81 -5.30 19.11
N GLY A 12 -4.28 -4.08 19.43
CA GLY A 12 -3.98 -2.87 18.64
C GLY A 12 -2.53 -2.41 18.69
N ASN A 13 -1.79 -2.88 19.68
CA ASN A 13 -0.36 -2.67 19.88
C ASN A 13 0.51 -3.72 19.14
N GLY A 14 -0.10 -4.68 18.42
CA GLY A 14 0.64 -5.76 17.75
C GLY A 14 1.11 -6.88 18.68
N VAL A 15 0.45 -7.07 19.83
CA VAL A 15 0.70 -8.14 20.80
C VAL A 15 -0.44 -9.15 20.74
N TYR A 16 -0.14 -10.44 20.83
CA TYR A 16 -1.17 -11.48 20.94
C TYR A 16 -1.96 -11.33 22.24
N ALA A 17 -3.26 -11.60 22.20
CA ALA A 17 -4.12 -11.56 23.38
C ALA A 17 -3.62 -12.51 24.47
N ASP A 18 -3.70 -12.10 25.74
CA ASP A 18 -3.06 -12.80 26.86
C ASP A 18 -3.66 -14.19 27.11
N ASP A 19 -4.92 -14.39 26.75
CA ASP A 19 -5.64 -15.65 26.82
C ASP A 19 -5.25 -16.64 25.71
N LEU A 20 -4.51 -16.18 24.69
CA LEU A 20 -4.09 -17.03 23.58
C LEU A 20 -3.05 -18.07 24.06
N PRO A 21 -3.32 -19.38 23.87
CA PRO A 21 -2.37 -20.41 24.25
C PRO A 21 -1.01 -20.24 23.58
N PHE A 22 0.06 -20.54 24.33
CA PHE A 22 1.48 -20.55 23.92
C PHE A 22 2.12 -19.20 23.59
N PHE A 23 1.38 -18.27 22.98
CA PHE A 23 1.94 -17.03 22.42
C PHE A 23 1.33 -15.75 23.00
N GLY A 24 0.38 -15.85 23.93
CA GLY A 24 -0.22 -14.70 24.59
C GLY A 24 0.81 -13.75 25.19
N GLY A 25 0.57 -12.44 25.07
CA GLY A 25 1.47 -11.40 25.54
C GLY A 25 2.73 -11.19 24.68
N GLN A 26 2.96 -12.00 23.63
CA GLN A 26 4.12 -11.82 22.75
C GLN A 26 3.82 -10.87 21.59
N MET A 27 4.80 -10.03 21.25
CA MET A 27 4.76 -9.19 20.05
C MET A 27 4.86 -10.06 18.80
N ILE A 28 4.05 -9.79 17.77
CA ILE A 28 3.92 -10.62 16.55
C ILE A 28 5.26 -11.07 15.94
N TRP A 29 6.26 -10.19 15.86
CA TRP A 29 7.55 -10.51 15.25
C TRP A 29 8.39 -11.44 16.11
N LYS A 30 8.29 -11.34 17.44
CA LYS A 30 8.98 -12.22 18.39
C LYS A 30 8.33 -13.61 18.47
N ALA A 31 7.02 -13.67 18.26
CA ALA A 31 6.28 -14.93 18.28
C ALA A 31 6.54 -15.82 17.06
N ASN A 32 6.82 -15.24 15.88
CA ASN A 32 7.07 -15.98 14.64
C ASN A 32 8.05 -17.17 14.78
N PRO A 33 9.27 -17.02 15.32
CA PRO A 33 10.17 -18.15 15.52
C PRO A 33 9.61 -19.21 16.48
N ASN A 34 8.92 -18.78 17.56
CA ASN A 34 8.31 -19.68 18.53
C ASN A 34 7.16 -20.50 17.91
N ILE A 35 6.40 -19.91 16.98
CA ILE A 35 5.35 -20.60 16.23
C ILE A 35 5.95 -21.72 15.37
N VAL A 36 7.06 -21.44 14.68
CA VAL A 36 7.75 -22.43 13.85
C VAL A 36 8.26 -23.60 14.70
N GLU A 37 8.87 -23.32 15.85
CA GLU A 37 9.31 -24.38 16.77
C GLU A 37 8.14 -25.18 17.33
N LYS A 38 7.03 -24.52 17.68
CA LYS A 38 5.85 -25.25 18.16
C LYS A 38 5.28 -26.18 17.10
N LEU A 39 5.24 -25.75 15.83
CA LEU A 39 4.80 -26.57 14.70
C LEU A 39 5.75 -27.76 14.46
N ARG A 40 7.05 -27.60 14.73
CA ARG A 40 8.04 -28.67 14.68
C ARG A 40 7.79 -29.71 15.78
N GLU A 41 7.54 -29.26 17.02
CA GLU A 41 7.24 -30.14 18.16
C GLU A 41 6.03 -31.04 17.93
N VAL A 42 4.95 -30.50 17.35
CA VAL A 42 3.71 -31.26 17.09
C VAL A 42 3.75 -32.03 15.76
N ASN A 43 4.91 -32.06 15.08
CA ASN A 43 5.11 -32.71 13.79
C ASN A 43 4.13 -32.21 12.69
N ALA A 44 3.76 -30.93 12.73
CA ALA A 44 2.89 -30.28 11.74
C ALA A 44 3.65 -29.37 10.77
N LEU A 45 4.97 -29.20 10.95
CA LEU A 45 5.83 -28.40 10.08
C LEU A 45 6.33 -29.22 8.89
N MET A 46 5.89 -28.89 7.67
CA MET A 46 6.35 -29.57 6.46
C MET A 46 7.68 -29.01 5.92
N ALA A 47 7.79 -27.68 5.83
CA ALA A 47 8.97 -26.99 5.32
C ALA A 47 9.08 -25.59 5.93
N HIS A 48 10.31 -25.09 6.11
CA HIS A 48 10.58 -23.75 6.59
C HIS A 48 11.75 -23.15 5.81
N ILE A 49 11.48 -22.13 4.99
CA ILE A 49 12.46 -21.46 4.12
C ILE A 49 12.15 -19.96 4.10
N PRO A 50 13.16 -19.07 4.21
CA PRO A 50 12.97 -17.64 4.04
C PRO A 50 12.70 -17.27 2.58
N ILE A 51 11.66 -16.49 2.33
CA ILE A 51 11.28 -16.02 0.98
C ILE A 51 11.42 -14.51 0.91
N LYS A 52 12.05 -14.01 -0.17
CA LYS A 52 12.15 -12.58 -0.44
C LYS A 52 10.97 -12.14 -1.32
N HIS A 53 10.15 -11.23 -0.82
CA HIS A 53 9.03 -10.65 -1.57
C HIS A 53 8.81 -9.18 -1.15
N SER A 54 7.92 -8.48 -1.87
CA SER A 54 7.48 -7.15 -1.46
C SER A 54 6.54 -7.25 -0.26
N TYR A 55 6.85 -6.56 0.82
CA TYR A 55 6.02 -6.46 2.01
C TYR A 55 5.48 -5.04 2.15
N MET A 56 4.26 -4.89 2.68
CA MET A 56 3.65 -3.58 2.85
C MET A 56 4.28 -2.83 4.02
N HIS A 57 4.58 -1.55 3.81
CA HIS A 57 5.13 -0.68 4.84
C HIS A 57 4.27 0.58 4.97
N CYS A 58 4.16 1.10 6.18
CA CYS A 58 3.52 2.38 6.45
C CYS A 58 4.23 3.46 5.64
N TRP A 59 3.51 4.18 4.78
CA TRP A 59 4.11 5.18 3.89
C TRP A 59 4.80 6.33 4.65
N ARG A 60 4.34 6.64 5.88
CA ARG A 60 4.90 7.67 6.75
C ARG A 60 6.10 7.16 7.56
N HIS A 61 5.90 6.11 8.36
CA HIS A 61 6.91 5.64 9.32
C HIS A 61 7.82 4.55 8.78
N LYS A 62 7.54 4.03 7.58
CA LYS A 62 8.27 2.93 6.93
C LYS A 62 8.32 1.62 7.75
N THR A 63 7.48 1.49 8.77
CA THR A 63 7.34 0.27 9.56
C THR A 63 6.46 -0.75 8.82
N PRO A 64 6.73 -2.06 8.95
CA PRO A 64 5.90 -3.10 8.35
C PRO A 64 4.47 -3.06 8.92
N VAL A 65 3.47 -3.32 8.09
CA VAL A 65 2.05 -3.33 8.49
C VAL A 65 1.46 -4.74 8.45
N ILE A 66 0.41 -4.95 9.25
CA ILE A 66 -0.39 -6.18 9.26
C ILE A 66 -1.85 -5.86 8.96
N TYR A 67 -2.58 -6.84 8.43
CA TYR A 67 -4.03 -6.75 8.35
C TYR A 67 -4.65 -7.14 9.68
N ARG A 68 -5.50 -6.27 10.21
CA ARG A 68 -6.30 -6.53 11.39
C ARG A 68 -7.70 -6.03 11.15
N ALA A 69 -8.67 -6.88 11.41
CA ALA A 69 -10.05 -6.50 11.22
C ALA A 69 -10.54 -5.70 12.44
N THR A 70 -11.08 -4.51 12.17
CA THR A 70 -11.51 -3.53 13.17
C THR A 70 -12.76 -2.84 12.67
N ALA A 71 -13.62 -2.40 13.58
CA ALA A 71 -14.78 -1.60 13.21
C ALA A 71 -14.31 -0.24 12.71
N GLN A 72 -14.59 0.06 11.45
CA GLN A 72 -14.19 1.32 10.82
C GLN A 72 -15.31 1.83 9.92
N TRP A 73 -15.41 3.14 9.83
CA TRP A 73 -16.32 3.80 8.89
C TRP A 73 -15.80 3.70 7.46
N PHE A 74 -16.65 3.25 6.55
CA PHE A 74 -16.34 3.16 5.12
C PHE A 74 -17.29 4.05 4.32
N VAL A 75 -16.77 4.60 3.21
CA VAL A 75 -17.58 5.28 2.20
C VAL A 75 -17.75 4.34 1.03
N GLY A 76 -18.99 4.10 0.60
CA GLY A 76 -19.28 3.21 -0.52
C GLY A 76 -18.78 3.79 -1.85
N MET A 77 -17.64 3.29 -2.33
CA MET A 77 -17.03 3.74 -3.58
C MET A 77 -17.68 3.11 -4.83
N ASP A 78 -18.23 1.90 -4.70
CA ASP A 78 -18.85 1.15 -5.81
C ASP A 78 -20.32 1.50 -6.05
N ILE A 79 -20.86 2.45 -5.29
CA ILE A 79 -22.22 2.94 -5.51
C ILE A 79 -22.23 3.63 -6.87
N LYS A 80 -23.02 3.09 -7.81
CA LYS A 80 -23.23 3.62 -9.17
C LYS A 80 -23.99 4.97 -9.12
N GLY A 81 -23.36 5.98 -8.55
CA GLY A 81 -23.88 7.33 -8.41
C GLY A 81 -23.43 8.26 -9.53
N LYS A 82 -24.04 9.44 -9.61
CA LYS A 82 -23.68 10.49 -10.58
C LYS A 82 -22.21 10.94 -10.44
N MET A 83 -21.60 10.81 -9.25
CA MET A 83 -20.21 11.16 -8.98
C MET A 83 -19.19 10.24 -9.66
N ALA A 84 -19.34 8.92 -9.55
CA ALA A 84 -18.42 7.97 -10.19
C ALA A 84 -18.33 8.19 -11.70
N LYS A 85 -19.48 8.43 -12.36
CA LYS A 85 -19.55 8.76 -13.80
C LYS A 85 -18.81 10.07 -14.14
N ARG A 86 -18.83 11.08 -13.25
CA ARG A 86 -18.13 12.35 -13.46
C ARG A 86 -16.61 12.19 -13.31
N CYS A 87 -16.15 11.44 -12.32
CA CYS A 87 -14.72 11.17 -12.12
C CYS A 87 -14.09 10.43 -13.31
N VAL A 88 -14.72 9.35 -13.79
CA VAL A 88 -14.25 8.60 -14.97
C VAL A 88 -14.23 9.49 -16.22
N LYS A 89 -15.27 10.29 -16.43
CA LYS A 89 -15.33 11.23 -17.56
C LYS A 89 -14.24 12.31 -17.48
N ALA A 90 -13.92 12.79 -16.29
CA ALA A 90 -12.86 13.79 -16.07
C ALA A 90 -11.48 13.20 -16.34
N LEU A 91 -11.19 12.00 -15.80
CA LEU A 91 -9.94 11.28 -16.04
C LEU A 91 -9.74 11.01 -17.54
N TRP A 92 -10.79 10.52 -18.23
CA TRP A 92 -10.75 10.28 -19.67
C TRP A 92 -10.47 11.56 -20.48
N LYS A 93 -11.00 12.72 -20.04
CA LYS A 93 -10.70 14.00 -20.72
C LYS A 93 -9.26 14.44 -20.48
N ALA A 94 -8.75 14.27 -19.27
CA ALA A 94 -7.38 14.66 -18.90
C ALA A 94 -6.32 13.75 -19.54
N SER A 95 -6.65 12.48 -19.81
CA SER A 95 -5.74 11.55 -20.49
C SER A 95 -5.64 11.77 -22.00
N LYS A 96 -6.45 12.66 -22.59
CA LYS A 96 -6.31 12.98 -24.01
C LYS A 96 -5.06 13.83 -24.20
N PRO A 97 -4.16 13.45 -25.13
CA PRO A 97 -3.06 14.34 -25.48
C PRO A 97 -3.64 15.70 -25.93
N PRO A 98 -2.98 16.82 -25.60
CA PRO A 98 -3.40 18.11 -26.13
C PRO A 98 -3.50 17.99 -27.65
N ARG A 99 -4.56 18.57 -28.25
CA ARG A 99 -4.65 18.64 -29.72
C ARG A 99 -3.34 19.23 -30.22
N LEU A 100 -2.58 18.44 -30.97
CA LEU A 100 -1.42 18.93 -31.68
C LEU A 100 -1.93 20.08 -32.54
N ARG A 101 -1.45 21.30 -32.26
CA ARG A 101 -1.64 22.42 -33.18
C ARG A 101 -1.07 21.94 -34.52
N PRO A 102 -1.78 22.05 -35.65
CA PRO A 102 -1.13 21.83 -36.93
C PRO A 102 0.12 22.68 -36.93
N LEU A 103 1.27 22.12 -37.31
CA LEU A 103 2.45 22.91 -37.62
C LEU A 103 2.08 23.77 -38.83
N GLY A 104 1.42 24.91 -38.58
CA GLY A 104 1.43 26.01 -39.52
C GLY A 104 2.88 26.40 -39.69
N ALA A 105 3.32 26.49 -40.94
CA ALA A 105 4.66 26.91 -41.32
C ALA A 105 5.05 28.16 -40.51
N GLY A 106 5.89 27.98 -39.50
CA GLY A 106 6.53 29.09 -38.81
C GLY A 106 7.50 29.75 -39.79
N PRO A 107 7.76 31.06 -39.67
CA PRO A 107 8.78 31.72 -40.46
C PRO A 107 10.14 31.05 -40.23
N PRO A 108 11.06 31.04 -41.22
CA PRO A 108 12.29 30.28 -41.17
C PRO A 108 13.14 30.67 -39.95
N ALA A 109 13.69 29.65 -39.29
CA ALA A 109 14.45 29.76 -38.04
C ALA A 109 15.65 30.69 -38.18
N GLN A 110 15.73 31.72 -37.33
CA GLN A 110 16.98 32.41 -37.05
C GLN A 110 17.78 31.54 -36.06
N HIS A 111 18.95 31.12 -36.52
CA HIS A 111 19.82 30.16 -35.87
C HIS A 111 20.62 30.85 -34.76
N ASP A 112 20.01 31.13 -33.60
CA ASP A 112 20.76 31.64 -32.45
C ASP A 112 21.17 30.46 -31.56
N ARG A 113 22.45 30.07 -31.67
CA ARG A 113 23.05 28.99 -30.88
C ARG A 113 23.47 29.56 -29.51
N GLN A 114 22.54 29.62 -28.56
CA GLN A 114 22.91 29.74 -27.15
C GLN A 114 22.40 28.49 -26.40
N PRO A 115 23.29 27.59 -25.92
CA PRO A 115 22.84 26.51 -25.07
C PRO A 115 22.45 27.07 -23.68
N PRO A 116 21.26 26.78 -23.14
CA PRO A 116 20.94 27.20 -21.78
C PRO A 116 21.78 26.39 -20.77
N ARG A 117 22.43 27.14 -19.89
CA ARG A 117 23.13 26.65 -18.70
C ARG A 117 22.14 26.12 -17.65
N LEU A 118 22.63 25.12 -16.93
CA LEU A 118 22.13 24.32 -15.81
C LEU A 118 21.55 25.12 -14.62
N VAL A 119 20.47 24.65 -13.96
CA VAL A 119 20.34 24.67 -12.48
C VAL A 119 19.38 23.55 -12.01
N TYR A 120 19.87 22.61 -11.19
CA TYR A 120 19.05 21.67 -10.42
C TYR A 120 18.96 22.21 -8.98
N LEU A 121 17.76 22.56 -8.51
CA LEU A 121 17.52 22.88 -7.09
C LEU A 121 16.96 21.64 -6.40
N ALA A 122 17.78 21.04 -5.52
CA ALA A 122 17.33 20.05 -4.54
C ALA A 122 16.69 20.77 -3.35
N PRO A 123 15.51 20.35 -2.85
CA PRO A 123 14.92 20.93 -1.64
C PRO A 123 15.57 20.37 -0.36
N ALA A 124 15.67 21.25 0.63
CA ALA A 124 16.17 21.01 1.99
C ALA A 124 15.23 20.13 2.83
#